data_AF-A0A0G1XHG7-F1
#
_entry.id   AF-A0A0G1XHG7-F1
#
_cell.length_a   1.000
_cell.length_b   1.000
_cell.length_c   1.000
_cell.angle_alpha   90.00
_cell.angle_beta   90.00
_cell.angle_gamma   90.00
#
_symmetry.space_group_name_H-M   'P 1'
#
loop_
_entity.id
_entity.type
_entity.pdbx_description
1 polymer ?
#
loop_
_entity_poly.entity_id
_entity_poly.type
_entity_poly.pdbx_seq_one_letter_code
_entity_poly.pdbx_strand_id
1 'polypeptide(L)'
;MSNVTRWFFIFALMIIVGAGCANGSTSTPTAMQQDWSFQGALPEERIANKQARISTNRGDIVIAFYADTAPLAVSNFVYLAEGGYYDSVIFHRVIESFMIQGGDPTVSV
;
A
#
# COMPACT_ATOMS: atom_id res chain seq x y z
N MET A 1 -21.70 -13.05 -62.23
CA MET A 1 -20.54 -12.15 -62.31
C MET A 1 -20.66 -11.16 -61.14
N SER A 2 -20.24 -11.54 -59.93
CA SER A 2 -18.88 -11.49 -59.34
C SER A 2 -18.65 -10.20 -58.55
N ASN A 3 -19.27 -10.11 -57.37
CA ASN A 3 -18.97 -9.13 -56.32
C ASN A 3 -17.91 -9.65 -55.34
N VAL A 4 -17.06 -10.58 -55.79
CA VAL A 4 -16.07 -11.30 -54.96
C VAL A 4 -14.63 -10.83 -55.22
N THR A 5 -14.40 -9.93 -56.17
CA THR A 5 -13.06 -9.44 -56.52
C THR A 5 -12.66 -8.16 -55.77
N ARG A 6 -13.51 -7.66 -54.86
CA ARG A 6 -13.28 -6.40 -54.14
C ARG A 6 -12.77 -6.57 -52.69
N TRP A 7 -12.63 -7.82 -52.24
CA TRP A 7 -12.15 -8.15 -50.89
C TRP A 7 -10.74 -8.78 -50.86
N PHE A 8 -10.15 -9.06 -52.03
CA PHE A 8 -8.85 -9.75 -52.15
C PHE A 8 -7.66 -8.87 -52.60
N PHE A 9 -7.84 -7.55 -52.74
CA PHE A 9 -6.80 -6.63 -53.22
C PHE A 9 -6.45 -5.46 -52.28
N ILE A 10 -6.87 -5.51 -51.01
CA ILE A 10 -6.34 -4.64 -49.94
C ILE A 10 -5.46 -5.50 -49.02
N PHE A 11 -4.60 -6.29 -49.66
CA PHE A 11 -3.56 -7.12 -49.04
C PHE A 11 -2.24 -6.79 -49.73
N ALA A 12 -1.83 -5.53 -49.67
CA ALA A 12 -0.45 -5.13 -49.95
C ALA A 12 -0.22 -3.72 -49.40
N LEU A 13 0.86 -3.59 -48.62
CA LEU A 13 1.48 -2.33 -48.18
C LEU A 13 1.01 -1.76 -46.84
N MET A 14 1.47 -2.36 -45.74
CA MET A 14 2.20 -1.65 -44.67
C MET A 14 2.64 -2.65 -43.59
N ILE A 15 3.82 -3.23 -43.79
CA ILE A 15 4.65 -3.75 -42.70
C ILE A 15 5.41 -2.55 -42.14
N ILE A 16 5.00 -2.02 -40.99
CA ILE A 16 5.90 -1.34 -40.03
C ILE A 16 5.43 -1.67 -38.60
N VAL A 17 6.14 -2.63 -37.99
CA VAL A 17 6.63 -2.63 -36.61
C VAL A 17 5.80 -1.81 -35.59
N GLY A 18 4.80 -2.45 -35.01
CA GLY A 18 4.37 -2.14 -33.65
C GLY A 18 5.14 -3.07 -32.72
N ALA A 19 6.33 -2.63 -32.27
CA ALA A 19 7.06 -3.27 -31.20
C ALA A 19 6.12 -3.45 -29.99
N GLY A 20 6.06 -4.67 -29.47
CA GLY A 20 5.22 -4.99 -28.32
C GLY A 20 5.53 -4.06 -27.16
N CYS A 21 4.49 -3.49 -26.56
CA CYS A 21 4.54 -3.16 -25.15
C CYS A 21 4.52 -4.49 -24.39
N ALA A 22 5.68 -5.16 -24.35
CA ALA A 22 5.96 -6.10 -23.29
C ALA A 22 5.95 -5.27 -22.01
N ASN A 23 4.99 -5.53 -21.13
CA ASN A 23 5.12 -5.17 -19.72
C ASN A 23 6.24 -6.02 -19.14
N GLY A 24 7.48 -5.68 -19.49
CA GLY A 24 8.66 -6.11 -18.78
C GLY A 24 8.64 -5.33 -17.47
N SER A 25 8.13 -5.96 -16.42
CA SER A 25 8.47 -5.58 -15.05
C SER A 25 10.00 -5.68 -14.96
N THR A 26 10.68 -4.56 -15.18
CA THR A 26 12.06 -4.35 -14.78
C THR A 26 12.11 -4.47 -13.26
N SER A 27 12.29 -5.70 -12.76
CA SER A 27 12.77 -5.93 -11.41
C SER A 27 14.26 -5.56 -11.39
N THR A 28 14.49 -4.25 -11.28
CA THR A 28 15.74 -3.65 -10.80
C THR A 28 16.17 -4.36 -9.51
N PRO A 29 17.48 -4.62 -9.31
CA PRO A 29 17.95 -5.49 -8.24
C PRO A 29 17.54 -5.02 -6.83
N THR A 30 17.09 -6.00 -6.07
CA THR A 30 16.52 -6.03 -4.71
C THR A 30 17.08 -5.01 -3.70
N ALA A 31 16.35 -3.92 -3.51
CA ALA A 31 16.03 -3.43 -2.17
C ALA A 31 14.62 -3.96 -1.84
N MET A 32 14.40 -4.53 -0.65
CA MET A 32 13.13 -5.14 -0.26
C MET A 32 11.99 -4.12 -0.36
N GLN A 33 11.21 -4.16 -1.45
CA GLN A 33 9.99 -3.38 -1.61
C GLN A 33 8.88 -4.11 -0.87
N GLN A 34 8.70 -3.75 0.40
CA GLN A 34 7.69 -4.36 1.26
C GLN A 34 6.30 -3.84 0.88
N ASP A 35 5.42 -4.74 0.45
CA ASP A 35 4.03 -4.42 0.14
C ASP A 35 3.21 -4.34 1.43
N TRP A 36 2.60 -3.18 1.67
CA TRP A 36 1.79 -2.89 2.86
C TRP A 36 0.30 -3.21 2.66
N SER A 37 -0.03 -4.01 1.66
CA SER A 37 -1.40 -4.42 1.36
C SER A 37 -1.98 -5.33 2.46
N PHE A 38 -2.88 -4.77 3.26
CA PHE A 38 -3.59 -5.48 4.33
C PHE A 38 -4.75 -6.31 3.75
N GLN A 39 -4.67 -7.64 3.91
CA GLN A 39 -5.59 -8.59 3.27
C GLN A 39 -6.87 -8.88 4.08
N GLY A 40 -7.07 -8.24 5.24
CA GLY A 40 -8.26 -8.43 6.08
C GLY A 40 -7.92 -8.71 7.55
N ALA A 41 -8.97 -8.87 8.37
CA ALA A 41 -8.84 -8.98 9.83
C ALA A 41 -7.84 -10.07 10.26
N LEU A 42 -6.97 -9.72 11.22
CA LEU A 42 -6.12 -10.68 11.90
C LEU A 42 -6.97 -11.56 12.82
N PRO A 43 -6.53 -12.79 13.16
CA PRO A 43 -7.23 -13.62 14.13
C PRO A 43 -7.37 -12.88 15.48
N GLU A 44 -8.51 -13.06 16.15
CA GLU A 44 -8.84 -12.34 17.39
C GLU A 44 -7.76 -12.44 18.46
N GLU A 45 -7.11 -13.59 18.58
CA GLU A 45 -6.00 -13.81 19.52
C GLU A 45 -4.85 -12.81 19.34
N ARG A 46 -4.61 -12.33 18.12
CA ARG A 46 -3.54 -11.37 17.83
C ARG A 46 -3.89 -9.93 18.11
N ILE A 47 -5.17 -9.62 18.32
CA ILE A 47 -5.66 -8.24 18.51
C ILE A 47 -6.35 -8.03 19.85
N ALA A 48 -6.85 -9.10 20.48
CA ALA A 48 -7.54 -9.05 21.76
C ALA A 48 -6.60 -8.57 22.88
N ASN A 49 -7.09 -7.60 23.67
CA ASN A 49 -6.37 -7.01 24.81
C ASN A 49 -4.97 -6.45 24.47
N LYS A 50 -4.70 -6.14 23.20
CA LYS A 50 -3.40 -5.64 22.78
C LYS A 50 -3.26 -4.14 23.09
N GLN A 51 -2.02 -3.74 23.35
CA GLN A 51 -1.63 -2.34 23.48
C GLN A 51 -0.45 -2.06 22.54
N ALA A 52 -0.34 -0.81 22.10
CA ALA A 52 0.83 -0.32 21.39
C ALA A 52 1.55 0.72 22.23
N ARG A 53 2.88 0.68 22.22
CA ARG A 53 3.73 1.74 22.71
C ARG A 53 4.34 2.46 21.52
N ILE A 54 4.13 3.76 21.45
CA ILE A 54 4.78 4.64 20.47
C ILE A 54 5.85 5.42 21.23
N SER A 55 7.11 5.07 20.99
CA SER A 55 8.24 5.80 21.55
C SER A 55 8.59 6.98 20.65
N THR A 56 8.53 8.18 21.23
CA THR A 56 8.81 9.44 20.53
C THR A 56 9.98 10.17 21.19
N ASN A 57 10.53 11.18 20.53
CA ASN A 57 11.54 12.07 21.11
C ASN A 57 11.02 12.93 22.29
N ARG A 58 9.71 12.91 22.57
CA ARG A 58 9.07 13.62 23.69
C ARG A 58 8.52 12.68 24.78
N GLY A 59 8.79 11.38 24.67
CA GLY A 59 8.34 10.36 25.62
C GLY A 59 7.50 9.27 24.97
N ASP A 60 7.08 8.32 25.81
CA ASP A 60 6.27 7.18 25.40
C ASP A 60 4.77 7.52 25.44
N ILE A 61 4.06 7.11 24.39
CA ILE A 61 2.58 7.12 24.34
C ILE A 61 2.13 5.66 24.33
N VAL A 62 1.24 5.29 25.26
CA VAL A 62 0.67 3.94 25.31
C VAL A 62 -0.79 4.00 24.91
N ILE A 63 -1.16 3.18 23.92
CA ILE A 63 -2.50 3.12 23.33
C ILE A 63 -3.09 1.75 23.64
N ALA A 64 -4.28 1.74 24.24
CA ALA A 64 -5.10 0.54 24.37
C ALA A 64 -6.08 0.44 23.20
N PHE A 65 -6.24 -0.78 22.67
CA PHE A 65 -7.14 -1.02 21.54
C PHE A 65 -8.49 -1.58 21.98
N TYR A 66 -9.55 -1.13 21.29
CA TYR A 66 -10.91 -1.67 21.39
C TYR A 66 -11.17 -2.61 20.20
N ALA A 67 -10.55 -3.79 20.23
CA ALA A 67 -10.60 -4.77 19.15
C ALA A 67 -12.00 -5.39 18.94
N ASP A 68 -12.81 -5.40 20.00
CA ASP A 68 -14.22 -5.78 19.98
C ASP A 68 -15.08 -4.82 19.13
N THR A 69 -14.76 -3.53 19.20
CA THR A 69 -15.52 -2.48 18.51
C THR A 69 -15.01 -2.25 17.09
N ALA A 70 -13.69 -2.29 16.88
CA ALA A 70 -13.05 -1.95 15.60
C ALA A 70 -11.99 -2.99 15.17
N PRO A 71 -12.37 -4.27 14.96
CA PRO A 71 -11.41 -5.36 14.73
C PRO A 71 -10.54 -5.15 13.49
N LEU A 72 -11.10 -4.60 12.41
CA LEU A 72 -10.35 -4.33 11.17
C LEU A 72 -9.30 -3.23 11.36
N ALA A 73 -9.65 -2.15 12.06
CA ALA A 73 -8.74 -1.03 12.29
C ALA A 73 -7.58 -1.45 13.21
N VAL A 74 -7.89 -2.17 14.29
CA VAL A 74 -6.88 -2.71 15.21
C VAL A 74 -5.98 -3.71 14.49
N SER A 75 -6.56 -4.60 13.69
CA SER A 75 -5.79 -5.57 12.89
C SER A 75 -4.82 -4.88 11.92
N ASN A 76 -5.29 -3.87 11.19
CA ASN A 76 -4.45 -3.11 10.27
C ASN A 76 -3.33 -2.38 11.02
N PHE A 77 -3.65 -1.72 12.13
CA PHE A 77 -2.65 -1.04 12.95
C PHE A 77 -1.58 -2.02 13.46
N VAL A 78 -2.00 -3.15 14.02
CA VAL A 78 -1.08 -4.19 14.54
C VAL A 78 -0.21 -4.74 13.42
N TYR A 79 -0.79 -5.02 12.25
CA TYR A 79 -0.05 -5.49 11.07
C TYR A 79 1.04 -4.49 10.64
N LEU A 80 0.67 -3.21 10.48
CA LEU A 80 1.60 -2.16 10.06
C LEU A 80 2.69 -1.91 11.13
N ALA A 81 2.31 -1.89 12.40
CA ALA A 81 3.24 -1.68 13.50
C ALA A 81 4.26 -2.82 13.63
N GLU A 82 3.82 -4.08 13.55
CA GLU A 82 4.73 -5.24 13.62
C GLU A 82 5.66 -5.34 12.40
N GLY A 83 5.24 -4.81 11.25
CA GLY A 83 6.10 -4.70 10.09
C GLY A 83 7.12 -3.56 10.15
N GLY A 84 7.03 -2.65 11.13
CA GLY A 84 7.90 -1.47 11.22
C GLY A 84 7.47 -0.31 10.32
N TYR A 85 6.23 -0.29 9.82
CA TYR A 85 5.73 0.76 8.92
C TYR A 85 5.79 2.17 9.54
N TYR A 86 5.58 2.25 10.85
CA TYR A 86 5.55 3.50 11.60
C TYR A 86 6.92 3.92 12.13
N ASP A 87 7.98 3.16 11.86
CA ASP A 87 9.30 3.47 12.36
C ASP A 87 9.85 4.73 11.68
N SER A 88 10.38 5.65 12.50
CA SER A 88 10.91 6.94 12.05
C SER A 88 9.90 7.85 11.32
N VAL A 89 8.59 7.61 11.50
CA VAL A 89 7.53 8.47 10.98
C VAL A 89 7.30 9.68 11.89
N ILE A 90 7.08 10.86 11.29
CA ILE A 90 6.82 12.11 12.03
C ILE A 90 5.32 12.39 12.20
N PHE A 91 4.98 13.27 13.14
CA PHE A 91 3.65 13.87 13.22
C PHE A 91 3.60 15.10 12.32
N HIS A 92 3.01 14.97 11.13
CA HIS A 92 2.99 16.04 10.12
C HIS A 92 1.94 17.12 10.41
N ARG A 93 0.99 16.88 11.31
CA ARG A 93 -0.04 17.87 11.67
C ARG A 93 -0.33 17.88 13.17
N VAL A 94 -0.23 19.06 13.77
CA VAL A 94 -0.49 19.32 15.19
C VAL A 94 -1.42 20.52 15.31
N ILE A 95 -2.59 20.32 15.93
CA ILE A 95 -3.54 21.38 16.26
C ILE A 95 -3.65 21.42 17.79
N GLU A 96 -3.24 22.54 18.36
CA GLU A 96 -3.26 22.77 19.80
C GLU A 96 -4.67 22.58 20.37
N SER A 97 -4.76 21.85 21.49
CA SER A 97 -6.01 21.54 22.18
C SER A 97 -7.05 20.74 21.35
N PHE A 98 -6.64 20.09 20.25
CA PHE A 98 -7.55 19.28 19.45
C PHE A 98 -6.97 17.91 19.06
N MET A 99 -5.96 17.88 18.19
CA MET A 99 -5.45 16.61 17.65
C MET A 99 -4.01 16.70 17.17
N ILE A 100 -3.34 15.55 17.22
CA ILE A 100 -2.10 15.29 16.49
C ILE A 100 -2.37 14.18 15.46
N GLN A 101 -1.78 14.31 14.28
CA GLN A 101 -1.90 13.35 13.19
C GLN A 101 -0.51 12.98 12.68
N GLY A 102 -0.31 11.68 12.49
CA GLY A 102 0.91 11.08 11.96
C GLY A 102 0.56 9.79 11.20
N GLY A 103 1.56 8.93 11.01
CA GLY A 103 1.39 7.63 10.36
C GLY A 103 1.55 7.65 8.84
N ASP A 104 2.07 8.74 8.27
CA ASP A 104 2.41 8.84 6.85
C ASP A 104 3.95 8.82 6.65
N PRO A 105 4.52 7.73 6.11
CA PRO A 105 5.95 7.62 5.87
C PRO A 105 6.43 8.39 4.63
N THR A 106 5.54 8.93 3.79
CA THR A 106 5.98 9.74 2.64
C THR A 106 6.46 11.12 3.05
N VAL A 107 6.07 11.56 4.25
CA VAL A 107 6.41 12.87 4.83
C VAL A 107 7.53 12.75 5.88
N SER A 108 8.07 11.55 6.14
CA SER A 108 9.25 11.40 6.99
C SER A 108 10.51 11.92 6.29
N VAL A 109 11.33 12.64 7.08
CA VAL A 109 12.54 13.35 6.65
C VAL A 109 13.73 12.45 6.38
#